data_AF-A0A3N5S541-F1
#
_entry.id   AF-A0A3N5S541-F1
#
_cell.length_a   1.000
_cell.length_b   1.000
_cell.length_c   1.000
_cell.angle_alpha   90.00
_cell.angle_beta   90.00
_cell.angle_gamma   90.00
#
_symmetry.space_group_name_H-M   'P 1'
#
loop_
_entity.id
_entity.type
_entity.pdbx_description
1 polymer ?
#
loop_
_entity_poly.entity_id
_entity_poly.type
_entity_poly.pdbx_seq_one_letter_code
_entity_poly.pdbx_strand_id
1 'polypeptide(L)'
;MLANFKVISFVLTLIAGSAYAFIIPNTVADSPAVYNTSLIFGYDVTGIIFDINDTDPTVVDTITFHIAPSSGSAKADRVEIQTETDGTWTECSLVEDVLPARVATCTFGSLAAEDVTALNIVAR
;
A
#
# COMPACT_ATOMS: atom_id res chain seq x y z
N MET A 1 1.10 51.69 4.14
CA MET A 1 0.25 50.66 4.76
C MET A 1 -0.45 49.87 3.65
N LEU A 2 -0.34 48.54 3.68
CA LEU A 2 -1.20 47.54 2.99
C LEU A 2 -1.08 47.25 1.48
N ALA A 3 0.02 47.58 0.80
CA ALA A 3 0.19 47.17 -0.62
C ALA A 3 0.90 45.82 -0.85
N ASN A 4 1.54 45.22 0.17
CA ASN A 4 2.50 44.12 -0.04
C ASN A 4 2.05 42.76 0.54
N PHE A 5 0.78 42.60 0.88
CA PHE A 5 0.27 41.36 1.52
C PHE A 5 -0.27 40.32 0.51
N LYS A 6 -0.52 40.72 -0.74
CA LYS A 6 -1.05 39.80 -1.77
C LYS A 6 0.01 38.94 -2.46
N VAL A 7 1.27 39.36 -2.45
CA VAL A 7 2.34 38.68 -3.19
C VAL A 7 2.99 37.54 -2.37
N ILE A 8 2.86 37.57 -1.04
CA ILE A 8 3.42 36.55 -0.15
C ILE A 8 2.55 35.28 -0.09
N SER A 9 1.25 35.38 -0.36
CA SER A 9 0.34 34.22 -0.31
C SER A 9 0.38 33.32 -1.54
N PHE A 10 1.10 33.72 -2.61
CA PHE A 10 1.20 32.95 -3.85
C PHE A 10 2.49 32.11 -3.95
N VAL A 11 3.40 32.24 -2.97
CA VAL A 11 4.71 31.58 -2.99
C VAL A 11 4.75 30.33 -2.09
N LEU A 12 3.68 30.05 -1.32
CA LEU A 12 3.70 29.00 -0.28
C LEU A 12 2.91 27.71 -0.60
N THR A 13 2.36 27.55 -1.81
CA THR A 13 1.44 26.44 -2.10
C THR A 13 1.84 25.53 -3.27
N LEU A 14 3.04 25.69 -3.82
CA LEU A 14 3.49 24.94 -5.01
C LEU A 14 4.79 24.13 -4.80
N ILE A 15 5.14 23.81 -3.55
CA ILE A 15 6.32 22.99 -3.21
C ILE A 15 5.94 21.87 -2.22
N ALA A 16 4.83 21.18 -2.48
CA ALA A 16 4.51 19.92 -1.82
C ALA A 16 4.03 18.95 -2.90
N GLY A 17 4.91 18.02 -3.29
CA GLY A 17 4.68 17.10 -4.40
C GLY A 17 5.90 16.96 -5.31
N SER A 18 7.10 17.22 -4.80
CA SER A 18 8.32 16.73 -5.45
C SER A 18 8.24 15.20 -5.53
N ALA A 19 8.12 14.73 -6.76
CA ALA A 19 8.58 13.42 -7.21
C ALA A 19 8.09 12.23 -6.37
N TYR A 20 6.83 11.83 -6.57
CA TYR A 20 6.62 10.39 -6.74
C TYR A 20 7.25 10.08 -8.09
N ALA A 21 8.53 9.70 -8.05
CA ALA A 21 9.16 9.09 -9.18
C ALA A 21 8.21 7.99 -9.65
N PHE A 22 7.73 8.11 -10.87
CA PHE A 22 7.31 6.94 -11.64
C PHE A 22 8.60 6.13 -11.83
N ILE A 23 9.01 5.43 -10.77
CA ILE A 23 9.81 4.23 -10.91
C ILE A 23 8.89 3.40 -11.80
N ILE A 24 9.27 3.18 -13.07
CA ILE A 24 8.62 2.17 -13.88
C ILE A 24 8.90 0.90 -13.09
N PRO A 25 7.94 0.39 -12.30
CA PRO A 25 8.26 -0.81 -11.60
C PRO A 25 8.42 -1.85 -12.70
N ASN A 26 9.48 -2.65 -12.65
CA ASN A 26 9.46 -3.92 -13.35
C ASN A 26 8.44 -4.81 -12.61
N THR A 27 7.18 -4.38 -12.52
CA THR A 27 6.08 -5.16 -12.03
C THR A 27 5.85 -6.22 -13.07
N VAL A 28 6.21 -7.44 -12.71
CA VAL A 28 5.56 -8.62 -13.24
C VAL A 28 4.06 -8.35 -13.09
N ALA A 29 3.31 -8.42 -14.19
CA ALA A 29 1.87 -8.22 -14.15
C ALA A 29 1.28 -9.12 -13.05
N ASP A 30 0.42 -8.52 -12.22
CA ASP A 30 -0.22 -9.22 -11.11
C ASP A 30 -0.87 -10.50 -11.64
N SER A 31 -0.25 -11.64 -11.29
CA SER A 31 -0.69 -12.94 -11.73
C SER A 31 -1.08 -13.72 -10.48
N PRO A 32 -2.37 -14.04 -10.32
CA PRO A 32 -2.83 -14.93 -9.25
C PRO A 32 -2.25 -16.34 -9.35
N ALA A 33 -1.43 -16.64 -10.37
CA ALA A 33 -0.66 -17.87 -10.48
C ALA A 33 0.48 -17.98 -9.44
N VAL A 34 0.91 -16.86 -8.84
CA VAL A 34 2.03 -16.85 -7.88
C VAL A 34 1.55 -16.94 -6.42
N TYR A 35 0.31 -16.55 -6.12
CA TYR A 35 -0.21 -16.59 -4.75
C TYR A 35 -1.73 -16.81 -4.72
N ASN A 36 -2.18 -17.72 -3.85
CA ASN A 36 -3.60 -17.96 -3.62
C ASN A 36 -4.18 -16.79 -2.81
N THR A 37 -4.84 -15.82 -3.46
CA THR A 37 -5.61 -14.79 -2.75
C THR A 37 -6.88 -15.40 -2.19
N SER A 38 -6.99 -15.53 -0.87
CA SER A 38 -8.29 -15.77 -0.24
C SER A 38 -9.10 -14.47 -0.21
N LEU A 39 -10.35 -14.55 -0.67
CA LEU A 39 -11.25 -13.42 -0.92
C LEU A 39 -11.50 -12.59 0.35
N ILE A 40 -11.40 -11.26 0.24
CA ILE A 40 -11.79 -10.34 1.30
C ILE A 40 -13.30 -10.14 1.25
N PHE A 41 -14.03 -10.55 2.29
CA PHE A 41 -15.46 -10.26 2.36
C PHE A 41 -15.68 -8.75 2.57
N GLY A 42 -16.18 -8.07 1.53
CA GLY A 42 -16.63 -6.68 1.62
C GLY A 42 -15.62 -5.61 1.18
N TYR A 43 -14.42 -5.99 0.76
CA TYR A 43 -13.42 -5.05 0.24
C TYR A 43 -12.76 -5.56 -1.05
N ASP A 44 -12.50 -4.65 -1.97
CA ASP A 44 -11.69 -4.86 -3.16
C ASP A 44 -10.26 -4.41 -2.88
N VAL A 45 -9.29 -5.26 -3.20
CA VAL A 45 -7.86 -4.94 -3.14
C VAL A 45 -7.29 -4.83 -4.54
N THR A 46 -6.52 -3.78 -4.79
CA THR A 46 -5.90 -3.50 -6.09
C THR A 46 -4.50 -2.92 -5.91
N GLY A 47 -3.67 -3.02 -6.97
CA GLY A 47 -2.36 -2.36 -7.00
C GLY A 47 -1.40 -2.88 -5.95
N ILE A 48 -1.28 -4.20 -5.79
CA ILE A 48 -0.34 -4.82 -4.86
C ILE A 48 1.09 -4.61 -5.39
N ILE A 49 1.94 -4.03 -4.55
CA ILE A 49 3.34 -3.71 -4.84
C ILE A 49 4.18 -4.32 -3.74
N PHE A 50 5.15 -5.15 -4.14
CA PHE A 50 6.21 -5.66 -3.27
C PHE A 50 7.44 -4.79 -3.45
N ASP A 51 7.89 -4.18 -2.37
CA ASP A 51 9.14 -3.45 -2.30
C ASP A 51 10.20 -4.36 -1.67
N ILE A 52 11.28 -4.60 -2.41
CA ILE A 52 12.41 -5.41 -1.95
C ILE A 52 13.44 -4.52 -1.28
N ASN A 53 14.15 -5.07 -0.30
CA ASN A 53 15.15 -4.29 0.43
C ASN A 53 16.31 -3.86 -0.50
N ASP A 54 16.66 -2.57 -0.45
CA ASP A 54 17.70 -1.97 -1.29
C ASP A 54 19.10 -2.58 -1.09
N THR A 55 19.36 -3.14 0.10
CA THR A 55 20.65 -3.75 0.45
C THR A 55 20.65 -5.25 0.20
N ASP A 56 19.51 -5.91 0.42
CA ASP A 56 19.33 -7.35 0.19
C ASP A 56 18.06 -7.63 -0.62
N PRO A 57 18.15 -7.83 -1.94
CA PRO A 57 16.97 -8.04 -2.78
C PRO A 57 16.28 -9.39 -2.53
N THR A 58 16.82 -10.25 -1.66
CA THR A 58 16.17 -11.49 -1.24
C THR A 58 15.13 -11.27 -0.13
N VAL A 59 15.06 -10.06 0.43
CA VAL A 59 14.16 -9.70 1.53
C VAL A 59 13.11 -8.71 1.05
N VAL A 60 11.85 -8.93 1.42
CA VAL A 60 10.74 -7.98 1.24
C VAL A 60 10.80 -6.95 2.37
N ASP A 61 10.85 -5.67 2.02
CA ASP A 61 10.83 -4.57 2.98
C ASP A 61 9.38 -4.13 3.26
N THR A 62 8.60 -3.91 2.20
CA THR A 62 7.19 -3.53 2.33
C THR A 62 6.28 -4.19 1.29
N ILE A 63 5.03 -4.41 1.68
CA ILE A 63 3.93 -4.74 0.79
C ILE A 63 2.90 -3.62 0.88
N THR A 64 2.61 -2.99 -0.26
CA THR A 64 1.67 -1.87 -0.34
C THR A 64 0.54 -2.19 -1.31
N PHE A 65 -0.71 -1.86 -0.95
CA PHE A 65 -1.86 -2.04 -1.83
C PHE A 65 -2.99 -1.05 -1.51
N HIS A 66 -3.88 -0.85 -2.48
CA HIS A 66 -5.11 -0.09 -2.28
C HIS A 66 -6.21 -1.03 -1.80
N ILE A 67 -6.97 -0.58 -0.82
CA ILE A 67 -8.16 -1.28 -0.31
C ILE A 67 -9.36 -0.34 -0.33
N ALA A 68 -10.45 -0.79 -0.93
CA ALA A 68 -11.71 -0.05 -1.03
C ALA A 68 -12.89 -0.96 -0.67
N PRO A 69 -13.97 -0.47 -0.04
CA PRO A 69 -15.16 -1.28 0.16
C PRO A 69 -15.76 -1.71 -1.18
N SER A 70 -16.06 -3.00 -1.33
CA SER A 70 -16.70 -3.54 -2.54
C SER A 70 -18.18 -3.14 -2.63
N SER A 71 -18.76 -2.71 -1.52
CA SER A 71 -20.07 -2.07 -1.47
C SER A 71 -20.15 -1.04 -0.34
N GLY A 72 -20.89 0.06 -0.57
CA GLY A 72 -21.09 1.11 0.43
C GLY A 72 -19.93 2.10 0.52
N SER A 73 -19.69 2.64 1.72
CA SER A 73 -18.67 3.68 1.96
C SER A 73 -17.93 3.51 3.28
N ALA A 74 -18.04 2.32 3.90
CA ALA A 74 -17.28 1.99 5.09
C ALA A 74 -15.82 1.75 4.69
N LYS A 75 -14.90 2.53 5.26
CA LYS A 75 -13.48 2.35 5.01
C LYS A 75 -12.96 1.27 5.92
N ALA A 76 -11.95 0.53 5.47
CA ALA A 76 -11.25 -0.42 6.33
C ALA A 76 -10.61 0.31 7.51
N ASP A 77 -10.95 -0.05 8.75
CA ASP A 77 -10.33 0.46 9.98
C ASP A 77 -9.09 -0.35 10.37
N ARG A 78 -9.02 -1.61 9.94
CA ARG A 78 -7.89 -2.49 10.21
C ARG A 78 -7.65 -3.44 9.05
N VAL A 79 -6.37 -3.63 8.72
CA VAL A 79 -5.93 -4.55 7.68
C VAL A 79 -4.76 -5.37 8.20
N GLU A 80 -4.83 -6.69 8.00
CA GLU A 80 -3.74 -7.60 8.26
C GLU A 80 -3.48 -8.48 7.05
N ILE A 81 -2.22 -8.89 6.90
CA ILE A 81 -1.83 -9.84 5.87
C ILE A 81 -1.07 -11.02 6.44
N GLN A 82 -1.15 -12.14 5.74
CA GLN A 82 -0.41 -13.35 6.03
C GLN A 82 0.26 -13.80 4.72
N THR A 83 1.58 -14.01 4.76
CA THR A 83 2.40 -14.30 3.57
C THR A 83 2.63 -15.81 3.34
N GLU A 84 2.05 -16.64 4.20
CA GLU A 84 2.10 -18.10 4.18
C GLU A 84 0.74 -18.64 4.64
N THR A 85 0.34 -19.83 4.19
CA THR A 85 -0.99 -20.41 4.48
C THR A 85 -1.31 -20.51 5.99
N ASP A 86 -0.31 -20.74 6.82
CA ASP A 86 -0.45 -20.87 8.28
C ASP A 86 0.53 -19.96 9.06
N GLY A 87 0.99 -18.89 8.41
CA GLY A 87 1.97 -17.94 8.96
C GLY A 87 1.40 -16.97 9.99
N THR A 88 2.24 -16.02 10.42
CA THR A 88 1.85 -14.94 11.34
C THR A 88 1.12 -13.83 10.58
N TRP A 89 0.06 -13.29 11.19
CA TRP A 89 -0.61 -12.08 10.68
C TRP A 89 0.22 -10.84 10.99
N THR A 90 0.47 -10.03 9.97
CA THR A 90 1.17 -8.76 10.07
C THR A 90 0.16 -7.63 9.86
N GLU A 91 0.05 -6.75 10.85
CA GLU A 91 -0.83 -5.59 10.77
C GLU A 91 -0.21 -4.50 9.87
N CYS A 92 -1.04 -3.95 8.99
CA CYS A 92 -0.64 -2.94 8.04
C CYS A 92 -1.02 -1.55 8.55
N SER A 93 -0.15 -0.58 8.29
CA SER A 93 -0.49 0.83 8.45
C SER A 93 -1.47 1.27 7.37
N LEU A 94 -2.42 2.14 7.72
CA LEU A 94 -3.46 2.63 6.81
C LEU A 94 -3.37 4.13 6.63
N VAL A 95 -3.31 4.57 5.37
CA VAL A 95 -3.32 5.98 5.00
C VAL A 95 -4.52 6.25 4.09
N GLU A 96 -5.12 7.43 4.24
CA GLU A 96 -6.22 7.87 3.39
C GLU A 96 -5.73 8.09 1.94
N ASP A 97 -6.51 7.59 0.99
CA ASP A 97 -6.29 7.80 -0.45
C ASP A 97 -7.51 8.52 -1.04
N VAL A 98 -8.07 8.05 -2.16
CA VAL A 98 -9.33 8.55 -2.70
C VAL A 98 -10.50 7.91 -1.95
N LEU A 99 -11.20 8.70 -1.14
CA LEU A 99 -12.36 8.24 -0.36
C LEU A 99 -13.36 7.42 -1.20
N PRO A 100 -13.84 6.24 -0.73
CA PRO A 100 -13.61 5.61 0.58
C PRO A 100 -12.39 4.69 0.65
N ALA A 101 -11.50 4.70 -0.36
CA ALA A 101 -10.31 3.85 -0.40
C ALA A 101 -9.21 4.33 0.55
N ARG A 102 -8.36 3.38 0.94
CA ARG A 102 -7.14 3.58 1.72
C ARG A 102 -5.98 2.85 1.08
N VAL A 103 -4.77 3.31 1.37
CA VAL A 103 -3.54 2.57 1.08
C VAL A 103 -3.11 1.84 2.34
N ALA A 104 -2.94 0.52 2.22
CA ALA A 104 -2.37 -0.32 3.27
C ALA A 104 -0.89 -0.57 2.98
N THR A 105 -0.04 -0.32 3.97
CA THR A 105 1.40 -0.58 3.91
C THR A 105 1.81 -1.47 5.08
N CYS A 106 2.29 -2.66 4.75
CA CYS A 106 2.74 -3.67 5.71
C CYS A 106 4.26 -3.75 5.61
N THR A 107 4.97 -3.50 6.72
CA THR A 107 6.44 -3.48 6.76
C THR A 107 6.97 -4.78 7.35
N PHE A 108 8.02 -5.31 6.73
CA PHE A 108 8.67 -6.55 7.12
C PHE A 108 10.15 -6.28 7.37
N GLY A 109 10.68 -6.80 8.48
CA GLY A 109 12.09 -6.61 8.83
C GLY A 109 13.02 -7.72 8.33
N SER A 110 12.48 -8.90 8.02
CA SER A 110 13.27 -10.10 7.70
C SER A 110 12.50 -11.14 6.88
N LEU A 111 11.45 -10.71 6.17
CA LEU A 111 10.66 -11.63 5.35
C LEU A 111 11.44 -11.96 4.08
N ALA A 112 11.88 -13.21 3.92
CA ALA A 112 12.50 -13.62 2.67
C ALA A 112 11.45 -13.64 1.56
N ALA A 113 11.81 -13.15 0.37
CA ALA A 113 10.92 -13.13 -0.79
C ALA A 113 10.49 -14.55 -1.22
N GLU A 114 11.34 -15.55 -0.95
CA GLU A 114 11.02 -16.97 -1.22
C GLU A 114 10.01 -17.58 -0.23
N ASP A 115 9.89 -17.00 0.97
CA ASP A 115 8.93 -17.46 1.99
C ASP A 115 7.51 -16.95 1.69
N VAL A 116 7.37 -15.95 0.81
CA VAL A 116 6.06 -15.44 0.37
C VAL A 116 5.41 -16.46 -0.59
N THR A 117 4.67 -17.40 0.01
CA THR A 117 4.01 -18.51 -0.69
C THR A 117 2.50 -18.30 -0.83
N ALA A 118 1.93 -17.36 -0.06
CA ALA A 118 0.53 -16.97 -0.14
C ALA A 118 0.39 -15.46 0.16
N LEU A 119 -0.76 -14.87 -0.17
CA LEU A 119 -1.11 -13.54 0.30
C LEU A 119 -2.58 -13.56 0.73
N ASN A 120 -2.79 -13.86 2.00
CA ASN A 120 -4.10 -13.75 2.62
C ASN A 120 -4.23 -12.35 3.21
N ILE A 121 -5.31 -11.66 2.87
CA ILE A 121 -5.58 -10.30 3.33
C ILE A 121 -6.91 -10.34 4.09
N VAL A 122 -6.95 -9.73 5.26
CA VAL A 122 -8.19 -9.52 6.02
C VAL A 122 -8.35 -8.06 6.34
N ALA A 123 -9.58 -7.58 6.26
CA ALA A 123 -9.94 -6.22 6.56
C ALA A 123 -11.28 -6.17 7.28
N ARG A 124 -11.45 -5.16 8.13
CA ARG A 124 -12.74 -4.78 8.70
C ARG A 124 -12.94 -3.29 8.54
#